data_AF-A0A9X8VJ83-F1
#
_entry.id   AF-A0A9X8VJ83-F1
#
_cell.length_a   1.000
_cell.length_b   1.000
_cell.length_c   1.000
_cell.angle_alpha   90.00
_cell.angle_beta   90.00
_cell.angle_gamma   90.00
#
_symmetry.space_group_name_H-M   'P 1'
#
loop_
_entity.id
_entity.type
_entity.pdbx_description
1 polymer ?
#
loop_
_entity_poly.entity_id
_entity_poly.type
_entity_poly.pdbx_seq_one_letter_code
_entity_poly.pdbx_strand_id
1 'polypeptide(L)'
;MTGILQLFQAIGLGLVLLLPLANPLTTVALLLGLSGNMTREERNQQSLMASVYVFCIMTVAFYAGQVVMNTFGISIPGLRIAG
;
A
#
# COMPACT_ATOMS: atom_id res chain seq x y z
N MET A 1 27.42 5.65 11.93
CA MET A 1 27.35 4.53 10.96
C MET A 1 26.18 3.57 11.21
N THR A 2 25.51 3.59 12.37
CA THR A 2 24.36 2.72 12.70
C THR A 2 23.00 3.22 12.18
N GLY A 3 22.75 4.53 12.19
CA GLY A 3 21.45 5.09 11.75
C GLY A 3 21.13 4.88 10.27
N ILE A 4 22.13 4.97 9.38
CA ILE A 4 21.93 4.70 7.94
C ILE A 4 21.53 3.24 7.70
N LEU A 5 22.15 2.31 8.45
CA LEU A 5 21.87 0.89 8.37
C LEU A 5 20.47 0.56 8.87
N GLN A 6 20.04 1.21 9.95
CA GLN A 6 18.66 1.10 10.46
C GLN A 6 17.62 1.61 9.46
N LEU A 7 17.91 2.70 8.74
CA LEU A 7 17.02 3.19 7.69
C LEU A 7 16.88 2.17 6.55
N PHE A 8 17.99 1.59 6.09
CA PHE A 8 17.96 0.53 5.08
C PHE A 8 17.18 -0.69 5.55
N GLN A 9 17.37 -1.11 6.82
CA GLN A 9 16.61 -2.20 7.40
C GLN A 9 15.12 -1.89 7.50
N ALA A 10 14.75 -0.68 7.93
CA ALA A 10 13.36 -0.26 8.04
C ALA A 10 12.67 -0.21 6.67
N ILE A 11 13.34 0.34 5.65
CA ILE A 11 12.83 0.36 4.27
C ILE A 11 12.72 -1.08 3.74
N GLY A 12 13.75 -1.91 3.93
CA GLY A 12 13.75 -3.30 3.49
C GLY A 12 12.62 -4.12 4.12
N LEU A 13 12.44 -4.02 5.44
CA LEU A 13 11.32 -4.67 6.15
C LEU A 13 9.97 -4.12 5.69
N GLY A 14 9.86 -2.80 5.52
CA GLY A 14 8.66 -2.16 4.99
C GLY A 14 8.26 -2.74 3.64
N LEU A 15 9.20 -2.86 2.70
CA LEU A 15 8.96 -3.44 1.38
C LEU A 15 8.52 -4.91 1.45
N VAL A 16 9.14 -5.71 2.33
CA VAL A 16 8.75 -7.12 2.52
C VAL A 16 7.34 -7.23 3.10
N LEU A 17 6.98 -6.38 4.06
CA LEU A 17 5.64 -6.36 4.66
C LEU A 17 4.56 -5.85 3.70
N LEU A 18 4.93 -5.03 2.72
CA LEU A 18 4.03 -4.60 1.65
C LEU A 18 3.65 -5.74 0.70
N LEU A 19 4.49 -6.76 0.54
CA LEU A 19 4.25 -7.86 -0.40
C LEU A 19 2.95 -8.63 -0.11
N PRO A 20 2.67 -9.12 1.11
CA PRO A 20 1.39 -9.75 1.44
C PRO A 20 0.22 -8.75 1.44
N LEU A 21 0.45 -7.49 1.85
CA LEU A 21 -0.58 -6.45 1.83
C LEU A 21 -1.07 -6.13 0.40
N ALA A 22 -0.14 -6.07 -0.56
CA ALA A 22 -0.44 -5.82 -1.96
C ALA A 22 -1.05 -7.04 -2.68
N ASN A 23 -0.90 -8.24 -2.10
CA ASN A 23 -1.40 -9.50 -2.62
C ASN A 23 -1.21 -9.63 -4.15
N PRO A 24 0.04 -9.71 -4.62
CA PRO A 24 0.36 -9.62 -6.05
C PRO A 24 -0.31 -10.73 -6.87
N LEU A 25 -0.49 -11.92 -6.31
CA LEU A 25 -1.18 -13.03 -6.98
C LEU A 25 -2.62 -12.67 -7.35
N THR A 26 -3.37 -12.13 -6.39
CA THR A 26 -4.77 -11.73 -6.61
C THR A 26 -4.85 -10.54 -7.56
N THR A 27 -3.96 -9.56 -7.39
CA THR A 27 -3.91 -8.36 -8.22
C THR A 27 -3.58 -8.68 -9.68
N VAL A 28 -2.64 -9.60 -9.95
CA VAL A 28 -2.32 -10.05 -11.32
C VAL A 28 -3.51 -10.80 -11.93
N ALA A 29 -4.16 -11.70 -11.18
CA ALA A 29 -5.33 -12.41 -11.66
C ALA A 29 -6.48 -11.44 -12.01
N LEU A 30 -6.72 -10.44 -11.15
CA LEU A 30 -7.69 -9.38 -11.39
C LEU A 30 -7.35 -8.57 -12.65
N LEU A 31 -6.09 -8.14 -12.79
CA LEU A 31 -5.64 -7.37 -13.95
C LEU A 31 -5.85 -8.16 -15.24
N LEU A 32 -5.46 -9.43 -15.28
CA LEU A 32 -5.63 -10.29 -16.45
C LEU A 32 -7.13 -10.50 -16.78
N GLY A 33 -7.97 -10.68 -15.76
CA GLY A 33 -9.42 -10.82 -15.94
C GLY A 33 -10.09 -9.54 -16.47
N LEU A 34 -9.66 -8.37 -15.99
CA LEU A 34 -10.21 -7.08 -16.43
C LEU A 34 -9.62 -6.60 -17.77
N SER A 35 -8.38 -6.97 -18.08
CA SER A 35 -7.67 -6.47 -19.27
C SER A 35 -7.87 -7.31 -20.54
N GLY A 36 -8.76 -8.31 -20.54
CA GLY A 36 -8.88 -9.29 -21.63
C GLY A 36 -9.14 -8.70 -23.02
N ASN A 37 -9.82 -7.55 -23.09
CA ASN A 37 -10.14 -6.84 -24.34
C ASN A 37 -9.32 -5.55 -24.54
N MET A 38 -8.31 -5.30 -23.71
CA MET A 38 -7.53 -4.08 -23.76
C MET A 38 -6.29 -4.22 -24.66
N THR A 39 -5.99 -3.15 -25.39
CA THR A 39 -4.70 -3.00 -26.08
C THR A 39 -3.56 -2.84 -25.07
N ARG A 40 -2.31 -2.99 -25.52
CA ARG A 40 -1.13 -2.86 -24.63
C ARG A 40 -1.01 -1.44 -24.07
N GLU A 41 -1.37 -0.46 -24.87
CA GLU A 41 -1.34 0.97 -24.56
C GLU A 41 -2.38 1.31 -23.49
N GLU A 42 -3.61 0.81 -23.65
CA GLU A 42 -4.67 0.98 -22.65
C GLU A 42 -4.31 0.27 -21.34
N ARG A 43 -3.75 -0.95 -21.41
CA ARG A 43 -3.32 -1.69 -20.21
C ARG A 43 -2.23 -0.94 -19.45
N ASN A 44 -1.26 -0.36 -20.15
CA ASN A 44 -0.20 0.44 -19.53
C ASN A 44 -0.75 1.72 -18.88
N GLN A 45 -1.67 2.41 -19.57
CA GLN A 45 -2.33 3.59 -19.03
C GLN A 45 -3.15 3.25 -17.78
N GLN A 46 -3.91 2.16 -17.79
CA GLN A 46 -4.66 1.72 -16.61
C GLN A 46 -3.74 1.32 -15.46
N SER A 47 -2.62 0.65 -15.71
CA SER A 47 -1.63 0.33 -14.68
C SER A 47 -1.05 1.59 -14.03
N LEU A 48 -0.81 2.64 -14.82
CA LEU A 48 -0.33 3.92 -14.31
C LEU A 48 -1.40 4.61 -13.45
N MET A 49 -2.64 4.71 -13.97
CA MET A 49 -3.75 5.32 -13.24
C MET A 49 -4.05 4.58 -11.94
N ALA A 50 -4.07 3.24 -11.97
CA ALA A 50 -4.24 2.43 -10.77
C ALA A 50 -3.14 2.71 -9.75
N SER A 51 -1.89 2.84 -10.18
CA SER A 51 -0.76 3.16 -9.29
C SER A 51 -0.92 4.55 -8.65
N VAL A 52 -1.34 5.55 -9.43
CA VAL A 52 -1.61 6.92 -8.93
C VAL A 52 -2.76 6.92 -7.93
N TYR A 53 -3.87 6.26 -8.25
CA TYR A 53 -5.03 6.16 -7.37
C TYR A 53 -4.68 5.48 -6.05
N VAL A 54 -3.97 4.34 -6.10
CA VAL A 54 -3.52 3.64 -4.89
C VAL A 54 -2.62 4.55 -4.05
N PHE A 55 -1.66 5.24 -4.68
CA PHE A 55 -0.79 6.17 -3.96
C PHE A 55 -1.59 7.29 -3.25
N CYS A 56 -2.53 7.92 -3.95
CA CYS A 56 -3.37 8.97 -3.39
C CYS A 56 -4.25 8.46 -2.25
N ILE A 57 -4.93 7.32 -2.45
CA ILE A 57 -5.79 6.69 -1.44
C ILE A 57 -4.98 6.33 -0.20
N MET A 58 -3.81 5.68 -0.36
CA MET A 58 -2.95 5.29 0.76
C MET A 58 -2.42 6.52 1.52
N THR A 59 -2.04 7.58 0.81
CA THR A 59 -1.57 8.83 1.44
C THR A 59 -2.67 9.47 2.27
N VAL A 60 -3.88 9.60 1.71
CA VAL A 60 -5.03 10.17 2.42
C VAL A 60 -5.42 9.30 3.61
N ALA A 61 -5.51 7.98 3.42
CA ALA A 61 -5.85 7.04 4.48
C ALA A 61 -4.82 7.06 5.62
N PHE A 62 -3.54 7.20 5.31
CA PHE A 62 -2.48 7.31 6.31
C PHE A 62 -2.66 8.56 7.18
N TYR A 63 -2.78 9.74 6.57
CA TYR A 63 -2.91 10.99 7.34
C TYR A 63 -4.26 11.08 8.06
N ALA A 64 -5.36 10.68 7.42
CA ALA A 64 -6.67 10.64 8.05
C ALA A 64 -6.69 9.65 9.22
N GLY A 65 -6.11 8.46 9.05
CA GLY A 65 -5.97 7.48 10.12
C GLY A 65 -5.16 8.00 11.30
N GLN A 66 -4.04 8.68 11.04
CA GLN A 66 -3.24 9.33 12.09
C GLN A 66 -4.05 10.37 12.87
N VAL A 67 -4.83 11.21 12.19
CA VAL A 67 -5.70 12.20 12.85
C VAL A 67 -6.75 11.52 13.72
N VAL A 68 -7.40 10.47 13.22
CA VAL A 68 -8.40 9.69 13.99
C VAL A 68 -7.76 9.06 15.22
N MET A 69 -6.64 8.33 15.04
CA MET A 69 -5.93 7.67 16.15
C MET A 69 -5.52 8.66 17.24
N ASN A 70 -4.98 9.83 16.86
CA ASN A 70 -4.58 10.86 17.81
C ASN A 70 -5.78 11.50 18.53
N THR A 71 -6.91 11.70 17.83
CA THR A 71 -8.12 12.31 18.41
C THR A 71 -8.75 11.39 19.46
N PHE A 72 -8.78 10.08 19.22
CA PHE A 72 -9.34 9.11 20.14
C PHE A 72 -8.32 8.55 21.16
N GLY A 73 -7.06 8.99 21.10
CA GLY A 73 -5.99 8.45 21.96
C GLY A 73 -5.71 6.96 21.74
N ILE A 74 -6.08 6.42 20.57
CA ILE A 74 -5.91 5.01 20.23
C ILE A 74 -4.48 4.81 19.75
N SER A 75 -3.74 3.96 20.47
CA SER A 75 -2.40 3.55 20.05
C SER A 75 -2.48 2.46 18.98
N ILE A 76 -1.50 2.39 18.09
CA ILE A 76 -1.38 1.30 17.10
C ILE A 76 -1.46 -0.10 17.77
N PRO A 77 -0.79 -0.34 18.93
CA PRO A 77 -1.00 -1.58 19.69
C PRO A 77 -2.44 -1.79 20.16
N GLY A 78 -3.10 -0.72 20.65
CA GLY A 78 -4.50 -0.78 21.09
C GLY A 78 -5.46 -1.14 19.95
N LEU A 79 -5.25 -0.54 18.77
CA LEU A 79 -6.02 -0.86 17.56
C LEU A 79 -5.83 -2.33 17.14
N ARG A 80 -4.59 -2.84 17.18
CA ARG A 80 -4.28 -4.24 16.84
C ARG A 80 -4.85 -5.26 17.83
N ILE A 81 -5.15 -4.87 19.07
CA ILE A 81 -5.85 -5.73 20.04
C ILE A 81 -7.37 -5.67 19.83
N ALA A 82 -7.90 -4.53 19.39
CA ALA A 82 -9.32 -4.36 19.10
C ALA A 82 -9.81 -5.19 17.90
N GLY A 83 -8.90 -5.52 16.97
CA GLY A 83 -9.18 -6.31 15.76
C GLY A 83 -8.80 -5.55 14.51
#